data_AF-A0A136IJX0-F1
#
_entry.id   AF-A0A136IJX0-F1
#
_cell.length_a   1.000
_cell.length_b   1.000
_cell.length_c   1.000
_cell.angle_alpha   90.00
_cell.angle_beta   90.00
_cell.angle_gamma   90.00
#
_symmetry.space_group_name_H-M   'P 1'
#
loop_
_entity.id
_entity.type
_entity.pdbx_description
1 polymer ?
#
loop_
_entity_poly.entity_id
_entity_poly.type
_entity_poly.pdbx_seq_one_letter_code
_entity_poly.pdbx_strand_id
1 'polypeptide(L)'
;YAINHLFLPPQLPQKHDYSQTCFRSLVGFVTQALQDFEHHSESFHRSVTKMAANVLLTFPELHAIGDSQVSNLLSSLGGCMLLQVTSQNAGMLINRVADDVHFERFELTSSNEPIVDTKGRLVRTFPGQAVAVPVYSLLQDDVMGTLVLAISKMSDQTRRFRSLRPKKQAQR
;
A
#
# COMPACT_ATOMS: atom_id res chain seq x y z
N TYR A 1 18.13 -6.43 8.74
CA TYR A 1 16.94 -5.92 8.04
C TYR A 1 16.29 -6.98 7.15
N ALA A 2 16.88 -7.40 6.02
CA ALA A 2 16.25 -8.42 5.15
C ALA A 2 15.89 -9.74 5.86
N ILE A 3 16.77 -10.27 6.73
CA ILE A 3 16.47 -11.45 7.56
C ILE A 3 15.18 -11.22 8.39
N ASN A 4 15.11 -10.09 9.10
CA ASN A 4 13.99 -9.76 9.98
C ASN A 4 12.69 -9.48 9.23
N HIS A 5 12.76 -8.95 8.00
CA HIS A 5 11.60 -8.40 7.28
C HIS A 5 11.14 -9.24 6.07
N LEU A 6 11.94 -10.21 5.62
CA LEU A 6 11.56 -11.18 4.57
C LEU A 6 11.47 -12.61 5.09
N PHE A 7 12.47 -13.04 5.87
CA PHE A 7 12.60 -14.43 6.30
C PHE A 7 11.94 -14.70 7.65
N LEU A 8 11.67 -13.64 8.43
CA LEU A 8 10.89 -13.67 9.69
C LEU A 8 11.38 -14.77 10.67
N PRO A 9 12.63 -14.66 11.19
CA PRO A 9 13.17 -15.65 12.11
C PRO A 9 12.35 -15.74 13.42
N PRO A 10 12.46 -16.85 14.18
CA PRO A 10 11.71 -17.06 15.41
C PRO A 10 11.85 -15.92 16.45
N GLN A 11 12.98 -15.22 16.47
CA GLN A 11 13.19 -14.03 17.29
C GLN A 11 13.29 -12.80 16.39
N LEU A 12 12.21 -12.00 16.36
CA LEU A 12 12.18 -10.71 15.68
C LEU A 12 12.75 -9.59 16.57
N PRO A 13 13.18 -8.47 15.97
CA PRO A 13 13.56 -7.27 16.71
C PRO A 13 12.46 -6.85 17.69
N GLN A 14 12.81 -6.67 18.95
CA GLN A 14 11.88 -6.27 20.02
C GLN A 14 11.70 -4.74 20.10
N LYS A 15 12.39 -4.00 19.24
CA LYS A 15 12.32 -2.54 19.13
C LYS A 15 12.14 -2.17 17.66
N HIS A 16 11.61 -0.98 17.43
CA HIS A 16 11.47 -0.41 16.09
C HIS A 16 12.86 -0.31 15.44
N ASP A 17 13.10 -1.10 14.39
CA ASP A 17 14.38 -1.20 13.68
C ASP A 17 14.36 -0.52 12.31
N TYR A 18 13.36 0.34 12.07
CA TYR A 18 13.24 1.09 10.82
C TYR A 18 14.50 1.91 10.52
N SER A 19 14.99 1.74 9.29
CA SER A 19 16.09 2.50 8.73
C SER A 19 15.75 2.78 7.27
N GLN A 20 15.66 4.05 6.90
CA GLN A 20 15.38 4.47 5.52
C GLN A 20 16.38 3.85 4.54
N THR A 21 17.65 3.79 4.92
CA THR A 21 18.71 3.19 4.10
C THR A 21 18.48 1.69 3.92
N CYS A 22 18.21 0.97 5.01
CA CYS A 22 17.95 -0.47 4.93
C CYS A 22 16.66 -0.79 4.17
N PHE A 23 15.62 0.03 4.33
CA PHE A 23 14.37 -0.06 3.58
C PHE A 23 14.60 0.12 2.08
N ARG A 24 15.34 1.17 1.67
CA ARG A 24 15.72 1.38 0.27
C ARG A 24 16.52 0.21 -0.29
N SER A 25 17.49 -0.32 0.46
CA SER A 25 18.25 -1.50 0.06
C SER A 25 17.37 -2.74 -0.09
N LEU A 26 16.38 -2.92 0.81
CA LEU A 26 15.44 -4.03 0.74
C LEU A 26 14.55 -3.94 -0.49
N VAL A 27 13.99 -2.76 -0.78
CA VAL A 27 13.19 -2.54 -1.99
C VAL A 27 14.04 -2.80 -3.24
N GLY A 28 15.26 -2.26 -3.30
CA GLY A 28 16.18 -2.50 -4.42
C GLY A 28 16.50 -3.99 -4.63
N PHE A 29 16.70 -4.74 -3.55
CA PHE A 29 16.91 -6.19 -3.60
C PHE A 29 15.71 -6.94 -4.18
N VAL A 30 14.48 -6.63 -3.72
CA VAL A 30 13.26 -7.27 -4.23
C VAL A 30 13.01 -6.89 -5.69
N THR A 31 13.24 -5.63 -6.05
CA THR A 31 13.14 -5.17 -7.45
C THR A 31 14.09 -5.94 -8.36
N GLN A 32 15.36 -6.11 -7.96
CA GLN A 32 16.33 -6.88 -8.74
C GLN A 32 15.89 -8.33 -8.89
N ALA A 33 15.43 -8.97 -7.80
CA ALA A 33 14.93 -10.34 -7.85
C ALA A 33 13.73 -10.50 -8.80
N LEU A 34 12.83 -9.51 -8.86
CA LEU A 34 11.73 -9.51 -9.83
C LEU A 34 12.24 -9.35 -11.26
N GLN A 35 13.20 -8.46 -11.51
CA GLN A 35 13.79 -8.30 -12.84
C GLN A 35 14.50 -9.59 -13.29
N ASP A 36 15.24 -10.25 -12.41
CA ASP A 36 15.88 -11.53 -12.70
C ASP A 36 14.82 -12.61 -13.00
N PHE A 37 13.73 -12.64 -12.23
CA PHE A 37 12.60 -13.56 -12.46
C PHE A 37 11.88 -13.29 -13.79
N GLU A 38 11.76 -12.03 -14.22
CA GLU A 38 11.17 -11.62 -15.50
C GLU A 38 11.84 -12.36 -16.67
N HIS A 39 13.17 -12.45 -16.65
CA HIS A 39 13.95 -13.11 -17.70
C HIS A 39 13.65 -14.60 -17.83
N HIS A 40 13.23 -15.24 -16.74
CA HIS A 40 12.90 -16.67 -16.66
C HIS A 40 11.40 -16.95 -16.77
N SER A 41 10.56 -15.91 -16.87
CA SER A 41 9.10 -16.01 -16.90
C SER A 41 8.53 -16.12 -18.31
N GLU A 42 7.44 -16.89 -18.45
CA GLU A 42 6.60 -16.94 -19.65
C GLU A 42 5.97 -15.56 -19.96
N SER A 43 5.48 -15.37 -21.19
CA SER A 43 5.06 -14.05 -21.71
C SER A 43 4.02 -13.31 -20.85
N PHE A 44 3.03 -14.03 -20.31
CA PHE A 44 2.02 -13.44 -19.43
C PHE A 44 2.61 -13.01 -18.08
N HIS A 45 3.43 -13.86 -17.46
CA HIS A 45 4.08 -13.54 -16.19
C HIS A 45 5.11 -12.42 -16.34
N ARG A 46 5.76 -12.33 -17.51
CA ARG A 46 6.74 -11.30 -17.82
C ARG A 46 6.18 -9.87 -17.67
N SER A 47 5.00 -9.60 -18.23
CA SER A 47 4.40 -8.26 -18.19
C SER A 47 4.02 -7.85 -16.76
N VAL A 48 3.47 -8.78 -15.97
CA VAL A 48 3.11 -8.55 -14.57
C VAL A 48 4.36 -8.32 -13.71
N THR A 49 5.39 -9.15 -13.88
CA THR A 49 6.65 -9.02 -13.15
C THR A 49 7.35 -7.70 -13.48
N LYS A 50 7.38 -7.31 -14.75
CA LYS A 50 7.92 -6.02 -15.19
C LYS A 50 7.18 -4.84 -14.58
N MET A 51 5.84 -4.91 -14.55
CA MET A 51 5.01 -3.88 -13.92
C MET A 51 5.31 -3.78 -12.42
N ALA A 52 5.39 -4.93 -11.71
CA ALA A 52 5.71 -4.97 -10.29
C ALA A 52 7.09 -4.36 -9.99
N ALA A 53 8.11 -4.70 -10.79
CA ALA A 53 9.44 -4.12 -10.66
C ALA A 53 9.44 -2.59 -10.86
N ASN A 54 8.72 -2.09 -11.88
CA ASN A 54 8.60 -0.65 -12.13
C ASN A 54 7.91 0.10 -10.98
N VAL A 55 6.84 -0.47 -10.41
CA VAL A 55 6.16 0.10 -9.25
C VAL A 55 7.10 0.16 -8.04
N LEU A 56 7.91 -0.88 -7.81
CA LEU A 56 8.86 -0.90 -6.70
C LEU A 56 10.05 0.03 -6.89
N LEU A 57 10.46 0.35 -8.12
CA LEU A 57 11.50 1.35 -8.38
C LEU A 57 11.10 2.74 -7.90
N THR A 58 9.84 3.11 -8.08
CA THR A 58 9.34 4.45 -7.69
C THR A 58 8.94 4.50 -6.22
N PHE A 59 8.57 3.37 -5.61
CA PHE A 59 8.07 3.28 -4.24
C PHE A 59 8.90 4.00 -3.13
N PRO A 60 10.25 3.93 -3.10
CA PRO A 60 11.02 4.56 -2.02
C PRO A 60 10.99 6.09 -2.01
N GLU A 61 10.77 6.70 -3.17
CA GLU A 61 10.54 8.15 -3.29
C GLU A 61 9.12 8.50 -2.81
N LEU A 62 8.19 7.56 -2.98
CA LEU A 62 6.79 7.68 -2.58
C LEU A 62 6.51 7.46 -1.09
N HIS A 63 7.46 6.86 -0.37
CA HIS A 63 7.35 6.73 1.07
C HIS A 63 7.62 8.05 1.82
N ALA A 64 8.20 9.05 1.13
CA ALA A 64 8.60 10.34 1.71
C ALA A 64 7.68 11.51 1.30
N ILE A 65 6.49 11.23 0.78
CA ILE A 65 5.74 12.25 0.03
C ILE A 65 5.14 13.33 0.93
N GLY A 66 5.39 14.60 0.54
CA GLY A 66 4.52 15.75 0.82
C GLY A 66 3.65 16.12 -0.39
N ASP A 67 2.59 16.90 -0.16
CA ASP A 67 1.48 17.15 -1.10
C ASP A 67 1.85 17.45 -2.56
N SER A 68 2.98 18.13 -2.82
CA SER A 68 3.39 18.52 -4.18
C SER A 68 3.84 17.34 -5.06
N GLN A 69 4.33 16.24 -4.49
CA GLN A 69 4.83 15.11 -5.27
C GLN A 69 3.73 14.11 -5.65
N VAL A 70 2.72 13.90 -4.78
CA VAL A 70 1.54 13.08 -5.16
C VAL A 70 0.83 13.73 -6.34
N SER A 71 0.64 15.05 -6.31
CA SER A 71 -0.06 15.78 -7.37
C SER A 71 0.65 15.68 -8.71
N ASN A 72 1.97 15.91 -8.76
CA ASN A 72 2.75 15.77 -10.00
C ASN A 72 2.75 14.34 -10.56
N LEU A 73 2.76 13.35 -9.67
CA LEU A 73 2.79 11.95 -10.05
C LEU A 73 1.41 11.43 -10.50
N LEU A 74 0.33 11.92 -9.89
CA LEU A 74 -1.03 11.66 -10.35
C LEU A 74 -1.33 12.40 -11.67
N SER A 75 -0.79 13.60 -11.85
CA SER A 75 -0.95 14.39 -13.09
C SER A 75 -0.21 13.76 -14.28
N SER A 76 0.86 13.01 -14.02
CA SER A 76 1.64 12.28 -15.04
C SER A 76 1.17 10.84 -15.26
N LEU A 77 -0.01 10.46 -14.72
CA LEU A 77 -0.54 9.09 -14.79
C LEU A 77 -0.63 8.54 -16.23
N GLY A 78 0.42 7.81 -16.59
CA GLY A 78 0.49 6.83 -17.67
C GLY A 78 0.93 5.44 -17.15
N GLY A 79 0.86 5.20 -15.83
CA GLY A 79 1.35 3.97 -15.20
C GLY A 79 0.73 3.67 -13.83
N CYS A 80 1.34 2.70 -13.13
CA CYS A 80 0.90 2.18 -11.83
C CYS A 80 1.80 2.70 -10.70
N MET A 81 1.20 3.02 -9.55
CA MET A 81 1.85 3.60 -8.38
C MET A 81 1.44 2.86 -7.12
N LEU A 82 2.37 2.68 -6.18
CA LEU A 82 2.07 2.16 -4.84
C LEU A 82 2.31 3.25 -3.80
N LEU A 83 1.31 3.51 -2.96
CA LEU A 83 1.39 4.40 -1.81
C LEU A 83 1.22 3.64 -0.50
N GLN A 84 1.98 4.02 0.51
CA GLN A 84 1.78 3.53 1.87
C GLN A 84 1.03 4.58 2.69
N VAL A 85 -0.18 4.25 3.13
CA VAL A 85 -0.98 5.06 4.06
C VAL A 85 -0.71 4.55 5.48
N THR A 86 0.39 5.01 6.05
CA THR A 86 1.04 4.46 7.26
C THR A 86 0.09 4.34 8.45
N SER A 87 -0.54 5.43 8.88
CA SER A 87 -1.45 5.44 10.04
C SER A 87 -2.76 4.66 9.83
N GLN A 88 -3.03 4.20 8.61
CA GLN A 88 -4.19 3.38 8.26
C GLN A 88 -3.86 1.90 8.08
N ASN A 89 -2.59 1.49 8.25
CA ASN A 89 -2.11 0.14 7.95
C ASN A 89 -2.53 -0.33 6.54
N ALA A 90 -2.41 0.58 5.56
CA ALA A 90 -2.92 0.33 4.22
C ALA A 90 -1.88 0.62 3.14
N GLY A 91 -1.83 -0.27 2.15
CA GLY A 91 -1.26 -0.01 0.84
C GLY A 91 -2.37 0.44 -0.10
N MET A 92 -2.05 1.37 -0.98
CA MET A 92 -2.95 1.83 -2.03
C MET A 92 -2.24 1.77 -3.37
N LEU A 93 -2.71 0.89 -4.24
CA LEU A 93 -2.28 0.82 -5.63
C LEU A 93 -3.15 1.78 -6.44
N ILE A 94 -2.51 2.67 -7.19
CA ILE A 94 -3.18 3.63 -8.07
C ILE A 94 -2.74 3.32 -9.49
N ASN A 95 -3.69 2.97 -10.35
CA ASN A 95 -3.40 2.60 -11.73
C ASN A 95 -4.38 3.25 -12.68
N ARG A 96 -3.88 3.84 -13.77
CA ARG A 96 -4.75 4.33 -14.84
C ARG A 96 -5.10 3.20 -15.81
N VAL A 97 -6.39 3.03 -16.07
CA VAL A 97 -6.92 2.07 -17.03
C VAL A 97 -7.83 2.83 -17.99
N ALA A 98 -7.34 3.06 -19.21
CA ALA A 98 -8.02 3.90 -20.21
C ALA A 98 -8.40 5.29 -19.65
N ASP A 99 -9.71 5.52 -19.50
CA ASP A 99 -10.29 6.80 -19.06
C ASP A 99 -10.62 6.81 -17.56
N ASP A 100 -10.26 5.76 -16.83
CA ASP A 100 -10.44 5.65 -15.38
C ASP A 100 -9.11 5.57 -14.63
N VAL A 101 -9.13 6.04 -13.39
CA VAL A 101 -8.07 5.79 -12.41
C VAL A 101 -8.63 4.88 -11.33
N HIS A 102 -8.00 3.72 -11.18
CA HIS A 102 -8.34 2.72 -10.18
C HIS A 102 -7.53 2.97 -8.92
N PHE A 103 -8.23 3.03 -7.79
CA PHE A 103 -7.66 3.12 -6.45
C PHE A 103 -7.98 1.82 -5.73
N GLU A 104 -6.96 0.99 -5.50
CA GLU A 104 -7.09 -0.31 -4.86
C GLU A 104 -6.41 -0.28 -3.50
N ARG A 105 -7.21 -0.39 -2.44
CA ARG A 105 -6.74 -0.44 -1.06
C ARG A 105 -6.58 -1.88 -0.61
N PHE A 106 -5.47 -2.16 0.05
CA PHE A 106 -5.26 -3.41 0.77
C PHE A 106 -4.59 -3.16 2.13
N GLU A 107 -4.82 -4.08 3.06
CA GLU A 107 -4.20 -4.02 4.38
C GLU A 107 -2.76 -4.55 4.31
N LEU A 108 -1.80 -3.87 4.96
CA LEU A 108 -0.39 -4.30 4.91
C LEU A 108 -0.15 -5.48 5.84
N THR A 109 -0.52 -5.34 7.12
CA THR A 109 -0.43 -6.41 8.12
C THR A 109 -1.81 -6.71 8.68
N SER A 110 -2.11 -7.98 8.96
CA SER A 110 -3.36 -8.27 9.69
C SER A 110 -3.29 -7.69 11.10
N SER A 111 -4.43 -7.27 11.66
CA SER A 111 -4.50 -6.99 13.09
C SER A 111 -4.20 -8.25 13.92
N ASN A 112 -3.71 -8.06 15.14
CA ASN A 112 -3.28 -9.14 16.02
C ASN A 112 -4.43 -10.09 16.40
N GLU A 113 -5.65 -9.56 16.59
CA GLU A 113 -6.84 -10.34 16.97
C GLU A 113 -7.11 -11.50 15.99
N PRO A 114 -7.31 -11.27 14.67
CA PRO A 114 -7.43 -12.36 13.70
C PRO A 114 -6.25 -13.32 13.67
N ILE A 115 -5.02 -12.84 13.89
CA ILE A 115 -3.83 -13.70 13.87
C ILE A 115 -3.86 -14.69 15.04
N VAL A 116 -4.23 -14.21 16.24
CA VAL A 116 -4.24 -15.02 17.46
C VAL A 116 -5.46 -15.96 17.49
N ASP A 117 -6.62 -15.50 17.03
CA ASP A 117 -7.87 -16.26 17.12
C ASP A 117 -8.06 -17.28 16.00
N THR A 118 -7.37 -17.13 14.87
CA THR A 118 -7.52 -18.05 13.73
C THR A 118 -6.92 -19.42 14.03
N LYS A 119 -7.77 -20.45 14.05
CA LYS A 119 -7.32 -21.84 13.99
C LYS A 119 -6.96 -22.20 12.55
N GLY A 120 -5.67 -22.25 12.24
CA GLY A 120 -5.14 -22.63 10.93
C GLY A 120 -4.64 -21.42 10.12
N ARG A 121 -5.04 -21.32 8.85
CA ARG A 121 -4.54 -20.29 7.93
C ARG A 121 -5.45 -19.05 7.96
N LEU A 122 -4.87 -17.89 8.22
CA LEU A 122 -5.55 -16.62 8.01
C LEU A 122 -5.83 -16.40 6.52
N VAL A 123 -7.10 -16.28 6.14
CA VAL A 123 -7.52 -15.95 4.78
C VAL A 123 -7.62 -14.45 4.64
N ARG A 124 -6.95 -13.89 3.65
CA ARG A 124 -6.97 -12.45 3.33
C ARG A 124 -7.44 -12.28 1.88
N THR A 125 -8.26 -11.26 1.65
CA THR A 125 -8.78 -10.91 0.31
C THR A 125 -8.08 -9.65 -0.19
N PHE A 126 -7.63 -9.69 -1.45
CA PHE A 126 -6.94 -8.58 -2.11
C PHE A 126 -7.56 -8.29 -3.49
N PRO A 127 -7.77 -7.01 -3.86
CA PRO A 127 -7.74 -5.86 -2.96
C PRO A 127 -8.90 -5.93 -1.96
N GLY A 128 -8.73 -5.30 -0.79
CA GLY A 128 -9.79 -5.24 0.21
C GLY A 128 -10.94 -4.33 -0.23
N GLN A 129 -10.61 -3.25 -0.94
CA GLN A 129 -11.56 -2.31 -1.56
C GLN A 129 -10.95 -1.75 -2.84
N ALA A 130 -11.77 -1.52 -3.86
CA ALA A 130 -11.35 -0.89 -5.11
C ALA A 130 -12.40 0.13 -5.56
N VAL A 131 -11.95 1.27 -6.08
CA VAL A 131 -12.81 2.31 -6.67
C VAL A 131 -12.20 2.76 -7.99
N ALA A 132 -13.02 2.85 -9.03
CA ALA A 132 -12.66 3.46 -10.31
C ALA A 132 -13.25 4.88 -10.36
N VAL A 133 -12.41 5.85 -10.71
CA VAL A 133 -12.81 7.26 -10.86
C VAL A 133 -12.45 7.73 -12.25
N PRO A 134 -13.38 8.29 -13.02
CA PRO A 134 -13.06 8.81 -14.34
C PRO A 134 -12.01 9.92 -14.29
N VAL A 135 -11.06 9.88 -15.21
CA VAL A 135 -9.96 10.86 -15.32
C VAL A 135 -10.52 12.28 -15.41
N TYR A 136 -11.59 12.50 -16.18
CA TYR A 136 -12.21 13.82 -16.31
C TYR A 136 -12.73 14.36 -14.96
N SER A 137 -13.15 13.48 -14.05
CA SER A 137 -13.63 13.85 -12.71
C SER A 137 -12.47 14.26 -11.79
N LEU A 138 -11.32 13.61 -11.93
CA LEU A 138 -10.10 13.96 -11.20
C LEU A 138 -9.44 15.25 -11.69
N LEU A 139 -9.65 15.59 -12.96
CA LEU A 139 -9.15 16.82 -13.59
C LEU A 139 -10.04 18.05 -13.31
N GLN A 140 -11.19 17.87 -12.65
CA GLN A 140 -11.97 19.01 -12.17
C GLN A 140 -11.17 19.78 -11.11
N ASP A 141 -11.30 21.11 -11.13
CA ASP A 141 -10.61 21.99 -10.19
C ASP A 141 -10.84 21.51 -8.74
N ASP A 142 -9.77 21.52 -7.94
CA ASP A 142 -9.71 21.12 -6.52
C ASP A 142 -9.93 19.64 -6.16
N VAL A 143 -10.41 18.77 -7.07
CA VAL A 143 -10.63 17.34 -6.74
C VAL A 143 -9.31 16.64 -6.43
N MET A 144 -8.32 16.77 -7.32
CA MET A 144 -7.01 16.15 -7.13
C MET A 144 -6.31 16.67 -5.88
N GLY A 145 -6.34 17.99 -5.66
CA GLY A 145 -5.73 18.61 -4.47
C GLY A 145 -6.37 18.10 -3.17
N THR A 146 -7.70 17.99 -3.14
CA THR A 146 -8.44 17.46 -2.00
C THR A 146 -8.11 15.99 -1.74
N LEU A 147 -7.99 15.18 -2.80
CA LEU A 147 -7.63 13.76 -2.69
C LEU A 147 -6.23 13.60 -2.10
N VAL A 148 -5.25 14.35 -2.62
CA VAL A 148 -3.88 14.36 -2.10
C VAL A 148 -3.86 14.73 -0.62
N LEU A 149 -4.51 15.84 -0.26
CA LEU A 149 -4.60 16.29 1.14
C LEU A 149 -5.26 15.23 2.03
N ALA A 150 -6.31 14.57 1.56
CA ALA A 150 -6.99 13.52 2.30
C ALA A 150 -6.06 12.31 2.54
N ILE A 151 -5.30 11.89 1.52
CA ILE A 151 -4.33 10.79 1.63
C ILE A 151 -3.21 11.16 2.60
N SER A 152 -2.60 12.34 2.45
CA SER A 152 -1.56 12.85 3.36
C SER A 152 -2.06 12.88 4.81
N LYS A 153 -3.26 13.43 5.04
CA LYS A 153 -3.88 13.46 6.36
C LYS A 153 -4.15 12.07 6.93
N MET A 154 -4.56 11.11 6.11
CA MET A 154 -4.76 9.72 6.54
C MET A 154 -3.44 9.02 6.90
N SER A 155 -2.33 9.41 6.28
CA SER A 155 -0.99 8.92 6.64
C SER A 155 -0.53 9.45 8.00
N ASP A 156 -0.92 10.66 8.38
CA ASP A 156 -0.57 11.26 9.69
C ASP A 156 -1.53 10.89 10.82
N GLN A 157 -2.82 10.69 10.52
CA GLN A 157 -3.85 10.49 11.54
C GLN A 157 -4.05 9.01 11.85
N THR A 158 -3.74 8.61 13.09
CA THR A 158 -4.08 7.28 13.60
C THR A 158 -5.59 7.05 13.56
N ARG A 159 -6.02 5.86 13.14
CA ARG A 159 -7.41 5.44 13.29
C ARG A 159 -7.87 5.63 14.74
N ARG A 160 -8.85 6.50 14.97
CA ARG A 160 -9.62 6.44 16.22
C ARG A 160 -10.35 5.12 16.21
N PHE A 161 -9.89 4.17 17.02
CA PHE A 161 -10.64 2.96 17.30
C PHE A 161 -12.00 3.40 17.84
N ARG A 162 -13.06 3.26 17.04
CA ARG A 162 -14.42 3.58 17.48
C ARG A 162 -14.77 2.46 18.46
N SER A 163 -14.52 2.68 19.74
CA SER A 163 -14.98 1.76 20.78
C SER A 163 -16.48 1.58 20.59
N LEU A 164 -16.89 0.34 20.31
CA LEU A 164 -18.29 -0.03 20.34
C LEU A 164 -18.74 0.23 21.78
N ARG A 165 -19.53 1.30 21.99
CA ARG A 165 -20.17 1.52 23.29
C ARG A 165 -21.05 0.30 23.56
N PRO A 166 -20.91 -0.39 24.70
CA PRO A 166 -21.76 -1.54 25.00
C PRO A 166 -23.22 -1.06 25.03
N LYS A 167 -24.08 -1.75 24.26
CA LYS A 167 -25.54 -1.56 24.37
C LYS A 167 -25.92 -1.89 25.82
N LYS A 168 -26.47 -0.93 26.56
CA LYS A 168 -27.11 -1.19 27.85
C LYS A 168 -28.16 -2.28 27.62
N GLN A 169 -27.98 -3.45 28.24
CA GLN A 169 -29.05 -4.42 28.38
C GLN A 169 -30.13 -3.77 29.26
N ALA A 170 -31.30 -3.55 28.67
CA ALA A 170 -32.51 -3.24 29.43
C ALA A 170 -32.91 -4.52 30.19
N GLN A 171 -32.77 -4.49 31.51
CA GLN A 171 -33.36 -5.49 32.40
C GLN A 171 -34.89 -5.36 32.29
N ARG A 172 -35.56 -6.48 32.04
CA ARG A 172 -37.00 -6.66 32.24
C ARG A 172 -37.26 -7.08 33.68
#